data_AF-A0A2S7D4H3-F1
#
_entry.id   AF-A0A2S7D4H3-F1
#
_cell.length_a   1.000
_cell.length_b   1.000
_cell.length_c   1.000
_cell.angle_alpha   90.00
_cell.angle_beta   90.00
_cell.angle_gamma   90.00
#
_symmetry.space_group_name_H-M   'P 1'
#
loop_
_entity.id
_entity.type
_entity.pdbx_description
1 polymer ?
#
loop_
_entity_poly.entity_id
_entity_poly.type
_entity_poly.pdbx_seq_one_letter_code
_entity_poly.pdbx_strand_id
1 'polypeptide(L)'
;MAWVDSIDGLYDFIGLVVLSAPDQFRNPGFLAPEDTLNLERAFIELRSGIALVLQDFPDADNGGRLSRVLDRSLAMYKAGDTCGGAHSLQDFQDLIFKAPA
;
A
#
# COMPACT_ATOMS: atom_id res chain seq x y z
N MET A 1 8.70 13.68 -3.80
CA MET A 1 7.84 13.14 -4.86
C MET A 1 6.85 12.21 -4.18
N ALA A 2 5.56 12.36 -4.45
CA ALA A 2 4.60 11.32 -4.08
C ALA A 2 4.76 10.20 -5.11
N TRP A 3 4.88 8.95 -4.64
CA TRP A 3 4.85 7.77 -5.51
C TRP A 3 3.41 7.45 -5.95
N VAL A 4 2.43 7.94 -5.19
CA VAL A 4 1.00 7.85 -5.47
C VAL A 4 0.42 9.26 -5.57
N ASP A 5 -0.01 9.66 -6.77
CA ASP A 5 -0.62 10.96 -7.05
C ASP A 5 -2.06 10.85 -7.60
N SER A 6 -2.52 9.64 -7.87
CA SER A 6 -3.78 9.33 -8.54
C SER A 6 -4.29 7.94 -8.11
N ILE A 7 -5.58 7.67 -8.34
CA ILE A 7 -6.20 6.36 -8.04
C ILE A 7 -5.58 5.24 -8.88
N ASP A 8 -5.32 5.49 -10.17
CA ASP A 8 -4.62 4.52 -11.03
C ASP A 8 -3.18 4.29 -10.55
N GLY A 9 -2.47 5.36 -10.17
CA GLY A 9 -1.13 5.26 -9.56
C GLY A 9 -1.14 4.47 -8.24
N LEU A 10 -2.20 4.57 -7.45
CA LEU A 10 -2.36 3.77 -6.24
C LEU A 10 -2.50 2.27 -6.57
N TYR A 11 -3.27 1.92 -7.60
CA TYR A 11 -3.41 0.54 -8.05
C TYR A 11 -2.07 -0.06 -8.47
N ASP A 12 -1.34 0.65 -9.34
CA ASP A 12 -0.01 0.23 -9.80
C ASP A 12 0.99 0.12 -8.64
N PHE A 13 0.93 1.06 -7.68
CA PHE A 13 1.79 1.05 -6.51
C PHE A 13 1.50 -0.14 -5.58
N ILE A 14 0.24 -0.50 -5.35
CA ILE A 14 -0.11 -1.71 -4.59
C ILE A 14 0.52 -2.95 -5.26
N GLY A 15 0.41 -3.07 -6.58
CA GLY A 15 1.02 -4.16 -7.34
C GLY A 15 2.54 -4.22 -7.17
N LEU A 16 3.22 -3.07 -7.20
CA LEU A 16 4.65 -2.97 -6.91
C LEU A 16 4.98 -3.45 -5.49
N VAL A 17 4.23 -3.02 -4.48
CA VAL A 17 4.47 -3.45 -3.09
C VAL A 17 4.26 -4.95 -2.93
N VAL A 18 3.22 -5.54 -3.54
CA VAL A 18 2.98 -6.99 -3.48
C VAL A 18 4.13 -7.78 -4.11
N LEU A 19 4.70 -7.31 -5.22
CA LEU A 19 5.80 -7.97 -5.92
C LEU A 19 7.17 -7.76 -5.25
N SER A 20 7.34 -6.67 -4.50
CA SER A 20 8.62 -6.28 -3.91
C SER A 20 8.72 -6.49 -2.40
N ALA A 21 7.61 -6.60 -1.68
CA ALA A 21 7.65 -6.81 -0.24
C ALA A 21 8.14 -8.25 0.11
N PRO A 22 8.86 -8.41 1.23
CA PRO A 22 9.20 -7.39 2.22
C PRO A 22 10.47 -6.59 1.92
N ASP A 23 11.38 -7.09 1.08
CA ASP A 23 12.77 -6.61 0.99
C ASP A 23 13.34 -6.50 -0.44
N GLN A 24 12.55 -6.78 -1.47
CA GLN A 24 12.97 -6.76 -2.89
C GLN A 24 12.68 -5.42 -3.59
N PHE A 25 12.50 -4.34 -2.84
CA PHE A 25 12.36 -3.01 -3.40
C PHE A 25 13.66 -2.62 -4.12
N ARG A 26 13.58 -2.32 -5.42
CA ARG A 26 14.77 -1.94 -6.19
C ARG A 26 15.37 -0.66 -5.61
N ASN A 27 16.66 -0.71 -5.31
CA ASN A 27 17.46 0.48 -5.06
C ASN A 27 18.20 0.85 -6.36
N PRO A 28 17.78 1.90 -7.07
CA PRO A 28 18.41 2.28 -8.32
C PRO A 28 19.82 2.90 -8.14
N GLY A 29 20.37 2.97 -6.93
CA GLY A 29 21.78 3.34 -6.67
C GLY A 29 22.10 4.82 -6.82
N PHE A 30 21.21 5.60 -7.44
CA PHE A 30 21.28 7.07 -7.55
C PHE A 30 20.30 7.80 -6.63
N LEU A 31 19.39 7.09 -5.94
CA LEU A 31 18.52 7.68 -4.93
C LEU A 31 19.26 7.72 -3.59
N ALA A 32 19.03 8.77 -2.81
CA ALA A 32 19.48 8.79 -1.43
C ALA A 32 18.86 7.61 -0.66
N PRO A 33 19.49 7.13 0.43
CA PRO A 33 18.89 6.11 1.29
C PRO A 33 17.51 6.55 1.79
N GLU A 34 17.37 7.84 2.09
CA GLU A 34 16.10 8.50 2.42
C GLU A 34 15.20 8.80 1.20
N ASP A 35 15.51 8.35 0.00
CA ASP A 35 14.60 8.39 -1.18
C ASP A 35 14.35 6.98 -1.74
N THR A 36 15.10 5.99 -1.26
CA THR A 36 14.94 4.59 -1.62
C THR A 36 13.65 4.05 -0.99
N LEU A 37 12.89 3.31 -1.78
CA LEU A 37 11.69 2.64 -1.29
C LEU A 37 12.08 1.43 -0.44
N ASN A 38 11.45 1.30 0.72
CA ASN A 38 11.53 0.14 1.59
C ASN A 38 10.13 -0.17 2.12
N LEU A 39 9.97 -1.30 2.83
CA LEU A 39 8.68 -1.74 3.33
C LEU A 39 7.95 -0.64 4.13
N GLU A 40 8.61 0.01 5.07
CA GLU A 40 7.95 1.01 5.91
C GLU A 40 7.49 2.22 5.10
N ARG A 41 8.31 2.67 4.15
CA ARG A 41 8.00 3.80 3.27
C ARG A 41 6.90 3.47 2.28
N ALA A 42 6.90 2.25 1.74
CA ALA A 42 5.81 1.76 0.93
C ALA A 42 4.48 1.82 1.69
N PHE A 43 4.47 1.41 2.96
CA PHE A 43 3.26 1.48 3.79
C PHE A 43 2.88 2.91 4.22
N ILE A 44 3.85 3.82 4.36
CA ILE A 44 3.55 5.25 4.55
C ILE A 44 2.83 5.80 3.31
N GLU A 45 3.34 5.48 2.13
CA GLU A 45 2.75 5.93 0.87
C GLU A 45 1.34 5.34 0.65
N LEU A 46 1.15 4.05 0.92
CA LEU A 46 -0.18 3.42 0.84
C LEU A 46 -1.20 4.09 1.76
N ARG A 47 -0.78 4.57 2.94
CA ARG A 47 -1.65 5.34 3.84
C ARG A 47 -1.99 6.72 3.27
N SER A 48 -1.03 7.40 2.63
CA SER A 48 -1.30 8.65 1.92
C SER A 48 -2.32 8.42 0.80
N GLY A 49 -2.25 7.27 0.12
CA GLY A 49 -3.23 6.84 -0.89
C GLY A 49 -4.66 6.72 -0.35
N ILE A 50 -4.86 6.40 0.93
CA ILE A 50 -6.20 6.39 1.55
C ILE A 50 -6.83 7.78 1.49
N ALA A 51 -6.05 8.85 1.67
CA ALA A 51 -6.59 10.21 1.60
C ALA A 51 -7.11 10.55 0.19
N LEU A 52 -6.44 10.06 -0.86
CA LEU A 52 -6.90 10.19 -2.25
C LEU A 52 -8.20 9.43 -2.48
N VAL A 53 -8.29 8.19 -1.98
CA VAL A 53 -9.53 7.39 -2.08
C VAL A 53 -10.70 8.08 -1.37
N LEU A 54 -10.47 8.64 -0.18
CA LEU A 54 -11.52 9.34 0.58
C LEU A 54 -11.92 10.67 -0.08
N GLN A 55 -11.04 11.30 -0.85
CA GLN A 55 -11.34 12.51 -1.60
C GLN A 55 -12.29 12.23 -2.78
N ASP A 56 -12.02 11.16 -3.53
CA ASP A 56 -12.83 10.78 -4.70
C ASP A 56 -14.09 9.99 -4.31
N PHE A 57 -14.07 9.28 -3.17
CA PHE A 57 -15.16 8.46 -2.66
C PHE A 57 -15.45 8.76 -1.17
N PRO A 58 -16.09 9.90 -0.87
CA PRO A 58 -16.32 10.38 0.50
C PRO A 58 -17.28 9.51 1.34
N ASP A 59 -18.12 8.68 0.70
CA ASP A 59 -19.03 7.73 1.40
C ASP A 59 -18.32 6.49 1.95
N ALA A 60 -17.00 6.41 1.79
CA ALA A 60 -16.20 5.34 2.33
C ALA A 60 -16.00 5.48 3.85
N ASP A 61 -16.95 4.96 4.64
CA ASP A 61 -16.70 4.48 6.03
C ASP A 61 -15.54 3.43 6.09
N ASN A 62 -14.97 3.11 4.92
CA ASN A 62 -13.80 2.29 4.72
C ASN A 62 -12.48 2.96 5.16
N GLY A 63 -12.36 4.28 5.40
CA GLY A 63 -11.06 4.88 5.77
C GLY A 63 -10.37 4.23 6.98
N GLY A 64 -11.14 4.00 8.05
CA GLY A 64 -10.68 3.27 9.24
C GLY A 64 -10.50 1.76 9.02
N ARG A 65 -11.20 1.18 8.04
CA ARG A 65 -11.04 -0.24 7.65
C ARG A 65 -9.76 -0.43 6.81
N LEU A 66 -9.52 0.43 5.83
CA LEU A 66 -8.35 0.48 4.97
C LEU A 66 -7.07 0.63 5.80
N SER A 67 -7.07 1.57 6.76
CA SER A 67 -5.94 1.76 7.68
C SER A 67 -5.63 0.50 8.48
N ARG A 68 -6.66 -0.18 9.02
CA ARG A 68 -6.50 -1.42 9.79
C ARG A 68 -5.95 -2.57 8.94
N VAL A 69 -6.36 -2.67 7.67
CA VAL A 69 -5.84 -3.70 6.76
C VAL A 69 -4.36 -3.45 6.45
N LEU A 70 -3.95 -2.19 6.22
CA LEU A 70 -2.54 -1.85 6.05
C LEU A 70 -1.71 -2.14 7.30
N ASP A 71 -2.21 -1.81 8.49
CA ASP A 71 -1.54 -2.14 9.75
C ASP A 71 -1.31 -3.64 9.91
N ARG A 72 -2.34 -4.44 9.61
CA ARG A 72 -2.26 -5.90 9.66
C ARG A 72 -1.23 -6.45 8.68
N SER A 73 -1.25 -5.96 7.43
CA SER A 73 -0.32 -6.41 6.40
C SER A 73 1.13 -6.08 6.78
N LEU A 74 1.39 -4.87 7.26
CA LEU A 74 2.72 -4.46 7.72
C LEU A 74 3.20 -5.33 8.88
N ALA A 75 2.33 -5.63 9.85
CA ALA A 75 2.65 -6.49 10.98
C ALA A 75 3.02 -7.92 10.53
N MET A 76 2.30 -8.46 9.55
CA MET A 76 2.59 -9.79 8.96
C MET A 76 3.95 -9.79 8.25
N TYR A 77 4.23 -8.80 7.40
CA TYR A 77 5.54 -8.68 6.76
C TYR A 77 6.67 -8.55 7.79
N LYS A 78 6.49 -7.75 8.85
CA LYS A 78 7.47 -7.60 9.94
C LYS A 78 7.66 -8.89 10.75
N ALA A 79 6.64 -9.74 10.82
CA ALA A 79 6.70 -11.05 11.47
C ALA A 79 7.28 -12.15 10.56
N GLY A 80 7.61 -11.84 9.29
CA GLY A 80 8.10 -12.80 8.31
C GLY A 80 6.99 -13.60 7.60
N ASP A 81 5.72 -13.29 7.86
CA ASP A 81 4.57 -13.88 7.15
C ASP A 81 4.30 -13.12 5.86
N THR A 82 5.10 -13.42 4.82
CA THR A 82 5.03 -12.75 3.52
C THR A 82 3.73 -13.05 2.78
N CYS A 83 3.23 -14.29 2.85
CA CYS A 83 1.96 -14.68 2.24
C CYS A 83 0.78 -13.99 2.92
N GLY A 84 0.73 -13.95 4.26
CA GLY A 84 -0.31 -13.23 4.99
C GLY A 84 -0.27 -11.73 4.72
N GLY A 85 0.93 -11.15 4.66
CA GLY A 85 1.15 -9.75 4.26
C GLY A 85 0.57 -9.45 2.89
N ALA A 86 0.89 -10.28 1.88
CA ALA A 86 0.41 -10.13 0.51
C ALA A 86 -1.11 -10.28 0.39
N HIS A 87 -1.70 -11.30 1.03
CA HIS A 87 -3.17 -11.47 1.07
C HIS A 87 -3.86 -10.25 1.71
N SER A 88 -3.28 -9.71 2.79
CA SER A 88 -3.85 -8.50 3.42
C SER A 88 -3.75 -7.27 2.50
N LEU A 89 -2.69 -7.14 1.69
CA LEU A 89 -2.63 -6.08 0.66
C LEU A 89 -3.65 -6.29 -0.45
N GLN A 90 -3.93 -7.53 -0.81
CA GLN A 90 -4.98 -7.86 -1.77
C GLN A 90 -6.37 -7.52 -1.21
N ASP A 91 -6.63 -7.78 0.08
CA ASP A 91 -7.84 -7.33 0.76
C ASP A 91 -7.96 -5.80 0.71
N PHE A 92 -6.85 -5.07 0.92
CA PHE A 92 -6.83 -3.60 0.80
C PHE A 92 -7.19 -3.13 -0.60
N GLN A 93 -6.62 -3.75 -1.64
CA GLN A 93 -6.95 -3.46 -3.03
C GLN A 93 -8.43 -3.74 -3.32
N ASP A 94 -8.94 -4.91 -2.91
CA ASP A 94 -10.33 -5.30 -3.13
C ASP A 94 -11.31 -4.33 -2.44
N LEU A 95 -10.96 -3.79 -1.27
CA LEU A 95 -11.77 -2.78 -0.59
C LEU A 95 -11.86 -1.44 -1.32
N ILE A 96 -10.88 -1.10 -2.16
CA ILE A 96 -10.84 0.16 -2.91
C ILE A 96 -11.48 -0.03 -4.29
N PHE A 97 -11.12 -1.11 -4.99
CA PHE A 97 -11.39 -1.24 -6.43
C PHE A 97 -12.50 -2.25 -6.76
N LYS A 98 -12.96 -3.05 -5.80
CA LYS A 98 -14.00 -4.05 -6.03
C LYS A 98 -15.30 -3.58 -5.40
N ALA A 99 -16.29 -3.30 -6.24
CA ALA A 99 -17.63 -2.98 -5.75
C ALA A 99 -18.22 -4.17 -4.95
N PRO A 100 -19.01 -3.92 -3.90
CA PRO A 100 -19.90 -4.96 -3.38
C PRO A 100 -20.82 -5.39 -4.53
N ALA A 101 -20.81 -6.69 -4.83
CA ALA A 101 -21.74 -7.30 -5.78
C ALA A 101 -23.20 -7.10 -5.35
#